data_AF-A0A392TI49-F1
#
_entry.id   AF-A0A392TI49-F1
#
_cell.length_a   1.000
_cell.length_b   1.000
_cell.length_c   1.000
_cell.angle_alpha   90.00
_cell.angle_beta   90.00
_cell.angle_gamma   90.00
#
_symmetry.space_group_name_H-M   'P 1'
#
loop_
_entity.id
_entity.type
_entity.pdbx_description
1 polymer ?
#
loop_
_entity_poly.entity_id
_entity_poly.type
_entity_poly.pdbx_seq_one_letter_code
_entity_poly.pdbx_strand_id
1 'polypeptide(L)' 'MTWYKSLPPGSIDSWAELCRLFAAHFTASRRQPKTEAALEAIVQREDETLRSYLERFNKAAVEV' A
#
# COMPACT_ATOMS: atom_id res chain seq x y z
N MET A 1 3.19 -8.78 16.95
CA MET A 1 2.24 -9.88 17.28
C MET A 1 1.00 -9.39 18.06
N THR A 2 0.71 -8.09 18.12
CA THR A 2 -0.36 -7.58 18.98
C THR A 2 -1.76 -7.89 18.44
N TRP A 3 -1.94 -7.93 17.11
CA TRP A 3 -3.24 -8.32 16.53
C TRP A 3 -3.67 -9.70 16.98
N TYR A 4 -2.81 -10.71 16.83
CA TYR A 4 -3.27 -12.10 16.98
C TYR A 4 -3.81 -12.33 18.41
N LYS A 5 -3.24 -11.61 19.39
CA LYS A 5 -3.68 -11.60 20.79
C LYS A 5 -4.92 -10.74 21.06
N SER A 6 -5.34 -9.88 20.13
CA SER A 6 -6.56 -9.06 20.26
C SER A 6 -7.81 -9.74 19.69
N LEU A 7 -7.68 -10.95 19.13
CA LEU A 7 -8.83 -11.70 18.61
C LEU A 7 -9.62 -12.35 19.76
N PRO A 8 -10.96 -12.31 19.74
CA PRO A 8 -11.77 -13.00 20.73
C PRO A 8 -11.50 -14.52 20.77
N PRO A 9 -11.55 -15.17 21.93
CA PRO A 9 -11.43 -16.63 22.01
C PRO A 9 -12.50 -17.32 21.15
N GLY A 10 -12.09 -18.30 20.34
CA GLY A 10 -13.01 -19.04 19.45
C GLY A 10 -13.44 -18.28 18.19
N SER A 11 -12.87 -17.10 17.90
CA SER A 11 -13.22 -16.32 16.70
C SER A 11 -12.58 -16.80 15.40
N ILE A 12 -11.83 -17.90 15.43
CA ILE A 12 -11.23 -18.54 14.26
C ILE A 12 -11.64 -20.01 14.30
N ASP A 13 -12.48 -20.41 13.36
CA ASP A 13 -13.02 -21.78 13.30
C ASP A 13 -12.21 -22.70 12.37
N SER A 14 -11.33 -22.13 11.54
CA SER A 14 -10.63 -22.86 10.49
C SER A 14 -9.30 -22.21 10.10
N TRP A 15 -8.41 -23.02 9.52
CA TRP A 15 -7.16 -22.53 8.93
C TRP A 15 -7.42 -21.51 7.80
N ALA A 16 -8.47 -21.73 7.01
CA ALA A 16 -8.86 -20.81 5.95
C ALA A 16 -9.26 -19.43 6.49
N GLU A 17 -10.00 -19.38 7.59
CA GLU A 17 -10.36 -18.13 8.26
C GLU A 17 -9.13 -17.40 8.83
N LEU A 18 -8.20 -18.14 9.45
CA LEU A 18 -6.93 -17.58 9.89
C LEU A 18 -6.15 -16.96 8.72
N CYS A 19 -6.00 -17.68 7.61
CA CYS A 19 -5.33 -17.16 6.42
C CYS A 19 -6.02 -15.91 5.85
N ARG A 20 -7.36 -15.88 5.85
CA ARG A 20 -8.13 -14.72 5.39
C ARG A 20 -7.91 -13.51 6.28
N LEU A 21 -7.98 -13.66 7.60
CA LEU A 21 -7.72 -12.58 8.55
C LEU A 21 -6.25 -12.13 8.48
N PHE A 22 -5.33 -13.09 8.35
CA PHE A 22 -3.89 -12.87 8.13
C PHE A 22 -3.63 -12.02 6.89
N ALA A 23 -4.22 -12.41 5.76
CA ALA A 23 -4.15 -11.63 4.55
C ALA A 23 -4.82 -10.27 4.77
N ALA A 24 -6.05 -10.20 5.27
CA ALA A 24 -6.77 -8.94 5.40
C ALA A 24 -5.99 -7.88 6.20
N HIS A 25 -5.42 -8.23 7.36
CA HIS A 25 -4.73 -7.24 8.18
C HIS A 25 -3.27 -6.99 7.75
N PHE A 26 -2.53 -7.96 7.19
CA PHE A 26 -1.18 -7.69 6.64
C PHE A 26 -1.19 -7.21 5.17
N THR A 27 -2.32 -7.33 4.48
CA THR A 27 -2.50 -6.89 3.08
C THR A 27 -3.26 -5.57 3.01
N ALA A 28 -3.97 -5.16 4.07
CA ALA A 28 -4.50 -3.79 4.18
C ALA A 28 -3.40 -2.72 4.19
N SER A 29 -2.14 -3.10 4.45
CA SER A 29 -0.97 -2.23 4.28
C SER A 29 -0.26 -2.40 2.94
N ARG A 30 -0.78 -3.20 2.00
CA ARG A 30 -0.31 -3.12 0.62
C ARG A 30 -0.78 -1.79 0.07
N ARG A 31 0.11 -0.81 0.13
CA ARG A 31 0.07 0.38 -0.72
C ARG A 31 -0.43 -0.09 -2.08
N GLN A 32 -1.47 0.57 -2.58
CA GLN A 32 -2.08 0.28 -3.87
C GLN A 32 -0.96 -0.07 -4.87
N PRO A 33 -1.06 -1.16 -5.65
CA PRO A 33 -0.09 -1.43 -6.70
C PRO A 33 0.08 -0.14 -7.48
N LYS A 34 1.31 0.36 -7.60
CA LYS A 34 1.59 1.56 -8.38
C LYS A 34 1.15 1.25 -9.80
N THR A 35 0.00 1.79 -10.19
CA THR A 35 -0.52 1.60 -11.52
C THR A 35 0.24 2.53 -12.46
N GLU A 36 0.41 2.11 -13.70
CA GLU A 36 0.92 2.96 -14.79
C GLU A 36 0.13 4.29 -14.83
N ALA A 37 -1.19 4.22 -14.65
CA ALA A 37 -2.08 5.37 -14.52
C ALA A 37 -1.69 6.36 -13.39
N ALA A 38 -1.10 5.89 -12.28
CA ALA A 38 -0.67 6.77 -11.20
C ALA A 38 0.62 7.55 -11.57
N LEU A 39 1.48 6.97 -12.41
CA LEU A 39 2.66 7.65 -12.95
C LEU A 39 2.28 8.63 -14.07
N GLU A 40 1.32 8.25 -14.94
CA GLU A 40 0.79 9.13 -15.99
C GLU A 40 0.14 10.40 -15.44
N ALA A 41 -0.45 10.34 -14.25
CA ALA A 41 -1.02 11.51 -13.58
C ALA A 41 0.05 12.51 -13.07
N ILE A 42 1.34 12.15 -13.07
CA ILE A 42 2.43 13.02 -12.64
C ILE A 42 2.92 13.83 -13.84
N VAL A 43 2.33 15.00 -14.02
CA VAL A 43 2.74 15.98 -15.03
C VAL A 43 3.52 17.11 -14.37
N GLN A 44 4.45 17.71 -15.12
CA GLN A 44 5.14 18.93 -14.72
C GLN A 44 4.16 20.11 -14.71
N ARG A 45 4.15 20.89 -13.64
CA ARG A 45 3.31 22.09 -13.54
C ARG A 45 4.02 23.29 -14.18
N GLU A 46 3.23 24.30 -14.57
CA GLU A 46 3.74 25.50 -15.26
C GLU A 46 4.72 26.31 -14.40
N ASP A 47 4.52 26.32 -13.08
CA ASP A 47 5.33 27.01 -12.07
C ASP A 47 6.42 26.11 -11.44
N GLU A 48 6.57 24.88 -11.92
CA GLU A 48 7.43 23.88 -11.31
C GLU A 48 8.76 23.73 -12.07
N THR A 49 9.85 23.79 -11.30
CA THR A 49 11.18 23.49 -11.84
C THR A 49 11.30 22.02 -12.25
N LEU A 50 12.07 21.75 -13.30
CA LEU A 50 12.32 20.38 -13.77
C LEU A 50 12.88 19.46 -12.68
N ARG A 51 13.72 19.98 -11.78
CA ARG A 51 14.27 19.22 -10.65
C ARG A 51 13.17 18.76 -9.69
N SER A 52 12.25 19.65 -9.32
CA SER A 52 11.15 19.33 -8.42
C SER A 52 10.19 18.31 -9.04
N TYR A 53 9.92 18.44 -10.33
CA TYR A 53 9.15 17.45 -11.09
C TYR A 53 9.80 16.05 -11.03
N LEU A 54 11.10 15.97 -11.37
CA LEU A 54 11.83 14.70 -11.38
C LEU A 54 11.91 14.06 -9.99
N GLU A 55 12.02 14.85 -8.92
CA GLU A 55 11.97 14.35 -7.54
C GLU A 55 10.61 13.70 -7.22
N ARG A 56 9.49 14.33 -7.59
CA ARG A 56 8.15 13.76 -7.39
C ARG A 56 7.93 12.50 -8.22
N PHE A 57 8.32 12.55 -9.49
CA PHE A 57 8.23 11.41 -10.40
C PHE A 57 9.05 10.23 -9.89
N ASN A 58 10.31 10.45 -9.52
CA ASN A 58 11.17 9.39 -8.98
C ASN A 58 10.68 8.86 -7.64
N LYS A 59 10.14 9.71 -6.76
CA LYS A 59 9.54 9.25 -5.49
C LYS A 59 8.36 8.31 -5.75
N ALA A 60 7.48 8.68 -6.68
CA ALA A 60 6.37 7.83 -7.09
C ALA A 60 6.83 6.55 -7.81
N ALA A 61 7.92 6.60 -8.59
CA ALA A 61 8.50 5.43 -9.24
C ALA A 61 9.19 4.48 -8.24
N VAL A 62 9.96 4.99 -7.28
CA VAL A 62 10.90 4.23 -6.44
C VAL A 62 10.33 3.74 -5.09
N GLU A 63 9.28 4.35 -4.53
CA GLU A 63 8.67 3.88 -3.26
C GLU A 63 8.07 2.44 -3.32
N VAL A 64 8.87 1.39 -3.15
CA VAL A 64 8.41 -0.01 -3.06
C VAL A 64 7.47 -0.22 -1.88
#